data_AF-A0A1X4HSZ9-F1
#
_entry.id   AF-A0A1X4HSZ9-F1
#
_cell.length_a   1.000
_cell.length_b   1.000
_cell.length_c   1.000
_cell.angle_alpha   90.00
_cell.angle_beta   90.00
_cell.angle_gamma   90.00
#
_symmetry.space_group_name_H-M   'P 1'
#
loop_
_entity.id
_entity.type
_entity.pdbx_description
1 polymer ?
#
loop_
_entity_poly.entity_id
_entity_poly.type
_entity_poly.pdbx_seq_one_letter_code
_entity_poly.pdbx_strand_id
1 'polypeptide(L)'
;MLIGDLKTTVLKDNGFSDVLPVEFARTQAAVQDESAIEDLVKQVLQEFAELPDLSAEPDSMRKWIGLVADYLERTRKKKALTEAVRALGIADEYLPNRDAQAGVGQFIAQQMLDAAPGGQLMNAILEIAPHLDGDSLERLITQVTPAWISGEVARHLLPSEAGASPHRRTVALNACESRTAHQFVDRAMCLDFGHYWIGAAGGVAVGEDLAQETLDQCFGAVRHLLGLPPDWPLEKLMVRPGCFHFLILTMHRLRPEIVAEVVAELHRVVPQLIIILLTGDTPPTAEALREWRLDEAIVLSPPLGPDEETLGYQLAHDLRSIPDRLNGCWR
;
A
#
# COMPACT_ATOMS: atom_id res chain seq x y z
N MET A 1 -4.40 -19.88 -39.80
CA MET A 1 -4.21 -21.25 -39.29
C MET A 1 -4.39 -21.16 -37.80
N LEU A 2 -5.55 -21.62 -37.30
CA LEU A 2 -5.92 -21.54 -35.89
C LEU A 2 -5.07 -22.55 -35.10
N ILE A 3 -4.65 -22.15 -33.90
CA ILE A 3 -3.88 -22.95 -32.93
C ILE A 3 -4.82 -23.98 -32.31
N GLY A 4 -5.38 -24.87 -33.14
CA GLY A 4 -6.30 -25.93 -32.71
C GLY A 4 -5.71 -27.33 -32.85
N ASP A 5 -4.68 -27.50 -33.68
CA ASP A 5 -4.21 -28.84 -34.10
C ASP A 5 -2.72 -29.12 -33.75
N LEU A 6 -2.08 -28.30 -32.93
CA LEU A 6 -0.68 -28.49 -32.57
C LEU A 6 -0.56 -29.33 -31.28
N LYS A 7 -0.03 -30.55 -31.43
CA LYS A 7 0.28 -31.45 -30.32
C LYS A 7 1.36 -30.83 -29.41
N THR A 8 1.20 -31.05 -28.11
CA THR A 8 2.01 -30.53 -26.98
C THR A 8 3.53 -30.68 -27.13
N THR A 9 3.98 -31.67 -27.90
CA THR A 9 5.40 -31.87 -28.20
C THR A 9 5.99 -30.76 -29.08
N VAL A 10 5.20 -30.20 -29.99
CA VAL A 10 5.66 -29.16 -30.93
C VAL A 10 5.85 -27.80 -30.23
N LEU A 11 5.09 -27.51 -29.18
CA LEU A 11 5.21 -26.24 -28.44
C LEU A 11 6.41 -26.22 -27.48
N LYS A 12 6.76 -27.38 -26.89
CA LYS A 12 7.98 -27.53 -26.08
C LYS A 12 9.25 -27.35 -26.90
N ASP A 13 9.28 -27.88 -28.12
CA ASP A 13 10.44 -27.74 -29.02
C ASP A 13 10.63 -26.31 -29.54
N ASN A 14 9.62 -25.44 -29.41
CA ASN A 14 9.65 -24.04 -29.87
C ASN A 14 9.81 -23.00 -28.74
N GLY A 15 10.13 -23.43 -27.51
CA GLY A 15 10.52 -22.51 -26.43
C GLY A 15 9.39 -21.75 -25.72
N PHE A 16 8.14 -22.22 -25.84
CA PHE A 16 6.97 -21.64 -25.17
C PHE A 16 6.59 -22.41 -23.90
N SER A 17 7.55 -22.64 -23.00
CA SER A 17 7.31 -23.30 -21.70
C SER A 17 6.38 -22.51 -20.78
N ASP A 18 6.36 -21.19 -20.94
CA ASP A 18 5.73 -20.27 -19.97
C ASP A 18 4.23 -20.09 -20.21
N VAL A 19 3.69 -20.69 -21.27
CA VAL A 19 2.27 -20.60 -21.65
C VAL A 19 1.47 -21.85 -21.22
N LEU A 20 2.15 -22.88 -20.69
CA LEU A 20 1.54 -24.10 -20.17
C LEU A 20 0.52 -23.89 -19.02
N PRO A 21 0.68 -22.90 -18.11
CA PRO A 21 -0.27 -22.71 -17.02
C PRO A 21 -1.66 -22.23 -17.48
N VAL A 22 -1.77 -21.62 -18.67
CA VAL A 22 -3.00 -20.96 -19.13
C VAL A 22 -4.00 -21.94 -19.78
N GLU A 23 -3.57 -23.14 -20.19
CA GLU A 23 -4.46 -24.12 -20.82
C GLU A 23 -5.25 -24.99 -19.83
N PHE A 24 -4.88 -25.05 -18.55
CA PHE A 24 -5.62 -25.82 -17.54
C PHE A 24 -7.04 -25.29 -17.29
N ALA A 25 -7.31 -24.02 -17.62
CA ALA A 25 -8.64 -23.43 -17.51
C ALA A 25 -9.58 -23.77 -18.68
N ARG A 26 -9.12 -24.46 -19.73
CA ARG A 26 -9.91 -24.71 -20.96
C ARG A 26 -10.16 -26.17 -21.29
N THR A 27 -10.14 -27.06 -20.30
CA THR A 27 -10.69 -28.40 -20.50
C THR A 27 -12.21 -28.33 -20.45
N GLN A 28 -12.85 -28.21 -21.61
CA GLN A 28 -14.31 -28.24 -21.81
C GLN A 28 -15.01 -29.57 -21.40
N ALA A 29 -14.40 -30.38 -20.52
CA ALA A 29 -14.94 -31.66 -20.07
C ALA A 29 -15.22 -31.76 -18.56
N ALA A 30 -14.89 -30.74 -17.76
CA ALA A 30 -15.01 -30.82 -16.30
C ALA A 30 -16.34 -30.23 -15.74
N VAL A 31 -17.47 -30.51 -16.39
CA VAL A 31 -18.76 -29.93 -15.99
C VAL A 31 -19.57 -30.82 -15.02
N GLN A 32 -19.17 -32.06 -14.69
CA GLN A 32 -20.05 -32.92 -13.86
C GLN A 32 -19.39 -33.85 -12.82
N ASP A 33 -18.09 -33.75 -12.53
CA ASP A 33 -17.46 -34.65 -11.56
C ASP A 33 -16.72 -33.88 -10.47
N GLU A 34 -17.28 -33.86 -9.25
CA GLU A 34 -16.68 -33.21 -8.07
C GLU A 34 -15.29 -33.78 -7.76
N SER A 35 -15.05 -35.06 -8.06
CA SER A 35 -13.74 -35.71 -7.85
C SER A 35 -12.65 -35.14 -8.77
N ALA A 36 -13.01 -34.75 -10.00
CA ALA A 36 -12.07 -34.13 -10.94
C ALA A 36 -11.69 -32.70 -10.54
N ILE A 37 -12.58 -31.99 -9.84
CA ILE A 37 -12.29 -30.67 -9.27
C ILE A 37 -11.37 -30.81 -8.05
N GLU A 38 -11.62 -31.78 -7.17
CA GLU A 38 -10.73 -32.05 -6.03
C GLU A 38 -9.33 -32.48 -6.48
N ASP A 39 -9.23 -33.33 -7.52
CA ASP A 39 -7.95 -33.75 -8.08
C ASP A 39 -7.20 -32.60 -8.78
N LEU A 40 -7.93 -31.69 -9.45
CA LEU A 40 -7.34 -30.48 -10.04
C LEU A 40 -6.86 -29.51 -8.96
N VAL A 41 -7.66 -29.26 -7.93
CA VAL A 41 -7.27 -28.42 -6.78
C VAL A 41 -6.04 -29.02 -6.10
N LYS A 42 -5.99 -30.35 -5.95
CA LYS A 42 -4.84 -31.05 -5.35
C LYS A 42 -3.59 -31.00 -6.23
N GLN A 43 -3.73 -31.09 -7.55
CA GLN A 43 -2.61 -30.92 -8.49
C GLN A 43 -2.06 -29.50 -8.47
N VAL A 44 -2.94 -28.49 -8.50
CA VAL A 44 -2.52 -27.08 -8.35
C VAL A 44 -1.84 -26.89 -7.00
N LEU A 45 -2.45 -27.33 -5.89
CA LEU A 45 -1.82 -27.21 -4.57
C LEU A 45 -0.49 -27.97 -4.46
N GLN A 46 -0.30 -29.07 -5.20
CA GLN A 46 0.97 -29.80 -5.26
C GLN A 46 2.04 -29.08 -6.08
N GLU A 47 1.71 -28.44 -7.20
CA GLU A 47 2.68 -27.63 -7.95
C GLU A 47 3.11 -26.38 -7.18
N PHE A 48 2.25 -25.87 -6.29
CA PHE A 48 2.55 -24.76 -5.39
C PHE A 48 3.05 -25.22 -4.00
N ALA A 49 3.24 -26.53 -3.77
CA ALA A 49 3.69 -27.07 -2.48
C ALA A 49 5.16 -26.76 -2.17
N GLU A 50 5.95 -26.40 -3.19
CA GLU A 50 7.34 -25.93 -3.03
C GLU A 50 7.44 -24.44 -2.72
N LEU A 51 6.33 -23.69 -2.75
CA LEU A 51 6.33 -22.34 -2.22
C LEU A 51 6.48 -22.40 -0.69
N PRO A 52 7.25 -21.47 -0.09
CA PRO A 52 7.36 -21.39 1.36
C PRO A 52 5.96 -21.41 1.97
N ASP A 53 5.76 -22.20 3.02
CA ASP A 53 4.53 -22.18 3.79
C ASP A 53 4.43 -20.84 4.53
N LEU A 54 3.89 -19.84 3.83
CA LEU A 54 3.66 -18.47 4.32
C LEU A 54 2.59 -18.42 5.43
N SER A 55 2.14 -19.57 5.97
CA SER A 55 1.21 -19.62 7.10
C SER A 55 1.89 -19.42 8.46
N ALA A 56 3.21 -19.56 8.54
CA ALA A 56 3.96 -19.44 9.80
C ALA A 56 4.34 -17.99 10.18
N GLU A 57 4.38 -17.06 9.22
CA GLU A 57 4.57 -15.64 9.48
C GLU A 57 3.23 -14.91 9.53
N PRO A 58 3.05 -13.91 10.41
CA PRO A 58 1.86 -13.07 10.38
C PRO A 58 1.81 -12.29 9.06
N ASP A 59 1.10 -12.82 8.06
CA ASP A 59 0.88 -12.18 6.77
C ASP A 59 -0.06 -10.97 6.95
N SER A 60 0.53 -9.79 7.14
CA SER A 60 -0.21 -8.52 7.33
C SER A 60 -1.12 -8.20 6.14
N MET A 61 -0.78 -8.62 4.92
CA MET A 61 -1.65 -8.43 3.75
C MET A 61 -2.89 -9.31 3.85
N ARG A 62 -2.74 -10.59 4.22
CA ARG A 62 -3.91 -11.47 4.46
C ARG A 62 -4.80 -10.94 5.58
N LYS A 63 -4.23 -10.41 6.66
CA LYS A 63 -5.00 -9.76 7.73
C LYS A 63 -5.75 -8.53 7.21
N TRP A 64 -5.10 -7.70 6.40
CA TRP A 64 -5.71 -6.50 5.83
C TRP A 64 -6.87 -6.84 4.88
N ILE A 65 -6.68 -7.80 3.98
CA ILE A 65 -7.74 -8.33 3.11
C ILE A 65 -8.90 -8.86 3.96
N GLY A 66 -8.61 -9.63 5.01
CA GLY A 66 -9.62 -10.15 5.93
C GLY A 66 -10.43 -9.04 6.60
N LEU A 67 -9.79 -7.98 7.10
CA LEU A 67 -10.47 -6.84 7.70
C LEU A 67 -11.39 -6.10 6.72
N VAL A 68 -10.94 -5.89 5.48
CA VAL A 68 -11.78 -5.29 4.43
C VAL A 68 -12.96 -6.20 4.11
N ALA A 69 -12.72 -7.51 3.96
CA ALA A 69 -13.77 -8.50 3.72
C ALA A 69 -14.83 -8.50 4.84
N ASP A 70 -14.41 -8.42 6.11
CA ASP A 70 -15.31 -8.36 7.26
C ASP A 70 -16.25 -7.14 7.17
N TYR A 71 -15.76 -5.97 6.76
CA TYR A 71 -16.62 -4.79 6.55
C TYR A 71 -17.58 -4.99 5.37
N LEU A 72 -17.12 -5.59 4.27
CA LEU A 72 -17.97 -5.88 3.11
C LEU A 72 -19.08 -6.86 3.47
N GLU A 73 -18.80 -7.87 4.29
CA GLU A 73 -19.79 -8.86 4.72
C GLU A 73 -20.87 -8.26 5.65
N ARG A 74 -20.56 -7.18 6.38
CA ARG A 74 -21.55 -6.45 7.19
C ARG A 74 -22.67 -5.83 6.37
N THR A 75 -22.48 -5.59 5.07
CA THR A 75 -23.55 -5.12 4.17
C THR A 75 -24.75 -6.07 4.18
N ARG A 76 -24.52 -7.39 4.31
CA ARG A 76 -25.53 -8.46 4.23
C ARG A 76 -26.40 -8.43 2.96
N LYS A 77 -26.02 -7.65 1.94
CA LYS A 77 -26.77 -7.46 0.69
C LYS A 77 -25.96 -8.02 -0.48
N LYS A 78 -26.23 -9.28 -0.84
CA LYS A 78 -25.58 -9.96 -1.99
C LYS A 78 -25.63 -9.14 -3.28
N LYS A 79 -26.76 -8.49 -3.54
CA LYS A 79 -26.92 -7.63 -4.73
C LYS A 79 -25.94 -6.47 -4.74
N ALA A 80 -25.80 -5.75 -3.62
CA ALA A 80 -24.88 -4.62 -3.51
C ALA A 80 -23.42 -5.05 -3.70
N LEU A 81 -23.03 -6.19 -3.11
CA LEU A 81 -21.70 -6.76 -3.34
C LEU A 81 -21.46 -7.13 -4.81
N THR A 82 -22.48 -7.65 -5.50
CA THR A 82 -22.38 -7.96 -6.93
C THR A 82 -22.24 -6.70 -7.78
N GLU A 83 -23.01 -5.64 -7.50
CA GLU A 83 -22.87 -4.37 -8.23
C GLU A 83 -21.53 -3.70 -7.93
N ALA A 84 -21.01 -3.81 -6.70
CA ALA A 84 -19.68 -3.33 -6.36
C ALA A 84 -18.58 -4.03 -7.18
N VAL A 85 -18.67 -5.36 -7.37
CA VAL A 85 -17.73 -6.09 -8.23
C VAL A 85 -17.80 -5.60 -9.67
N ARG A 86 -19.00 -5.35 -10.20
CA ARG A 86 -19.16 -4.78 -11.54
C ARG A 86 -18.61 -3.37 -11.65
N ALA A 87 -18.77 -2.56 -10.61
CA ALA A 87 -18.22 -1.22 -10.55
C ALA A 87 -16.68 -1.21 -10.52
N LEU A 88 -16.06 -2.28 -9.99
CA LEU A 88 -14.63 -2.56 -10.12
C LEU A 88 -14.21 -3.02 -11.53
N GLY A 89 -15.14 -3.10 -12.48
CA GLY A 89 -14.86 -3.48 -13.87
C GLY A 89 -14.64 -4.99 -14.09
N ILE A 90 -14.96 -5.82 -13.10
CA ILE A 90 -14.79 -7.27 -13.19
C ILE A 90 -15.93 -7.86 -14.01
N ALA A 91 -15.59 -8.60 -15.06
CA ALA A 91 -16.59 -9.20 -15.95
C ALA A 91 -17.41 -10.27 -15.23
N ASP A 92 -18.68 -10.40 -15.63
CA ASP A 92 -19.65 -11.32 -15.01
C ASP A 92 -19.18 -12.79 -14.99
N GLU A 93 -18.26 -13.17 -15.89
CA GLU A 93 -17.64 -14.50 -15.99
C GLU A 93 -16.61 -14.82 -14.88
N TYR A 94 -16.02 -13.80 -14.26
CA TYR A 94 -15.08 -13.95 -13.14
C TYR A 94 -15.75 -13.74 -11.78
N LEU A 95 -17.06 -13.47 -11.77
CA LEU A 95 -17.80 -13.35 -10.53
C LEU A 95 -17.77 -14.69 -9.80
N PRO A 96 -17.41 -14.71 -8.49
CA PRO A 96 -17.56 -15.93 -7.70
C PRO A 96 -19.00 -16.43 -7.83
N ASN A 97 -19.14 -17.76 -7.96
CA ASN A 97 -20.41 -18.40 -8.23
C ASN A 97 -21.49 -17.83 -7.31
N ARG A 98 -22.60 -17.32 -7.87
CA ARG A 98 -23.60 -16.49 -7.13
C ARG A 98 -24.19 -17.20 -5.90
N ASP A 99 -24.08 -18.53 -5.87
CA ASP A 99 -24.55 -19.40 -4.80
C ASP A 99 -23.46 -19.73 -3.75
N ALA A 100 -22.18 -19.58 -4.09
CA ALA A 100 -21.06 -19.76 -3.16
C ALA A 100 -20.89 -18.49 -2.31
N GLN A 101 -21.39 -18.52 -1.08
CA GLN A 101 -21.25 -17.39 -0.14
C GLN A 101 -19.84 -17.26 0.44
N ALA A 102 -19.08 -18.35 0.50
CA ALA A 102 -17.75 -18.36 1.09
C ALA A 102 -16.74 -17.68 0.14
N GLY A 103 -16.00 -16.71 0.67
CA GLY A 103 -14.87 -16.09 -0.05
C GLY A 103 -15.21 -14.90 -0.95
N VAL A 104 -16.49 -14.57 -1.17
CA VAL A 104 -16.88 -13.40 -2.00
C VAL A 104 -16.35 -12.09 -1.42
N GLY A 105 -16.47 -11.89 -0.09
CA GLY A 105 -15.94 -10.71 0.59
C GLY A 105 -14.42 -10.58 0.44
N GLN A 106 -13.70 -11.70 0.56
CA GLN A 106 -12.25 -11.75 0.40
C GLN A 106 -11.81 -11.44 -1.04
N PHE A 107 -12.52 -11.99 -2.04
CA PHE A 107 -12.26 -11.68 -3.44
C PHE A 107 -12.46 -10.19 -3.72
N ILE A 108 -13.58 -9.60 -3.28
CA ILE A 108 -13.85 -8.16 -3.45
C ILE A 108 -12.79 -7.33 -2.74
N ALA A 109 -12.45 -7.68 -1.50
CA ALA A 109 -11.43 -7.00 -0.73
C ALA A 109 -10.07 -7.02 -1.44
N GLN A 110 -9.66 -8.17 -1.96
CA GLN A 110 -8.44 -8.29 -2.75
C GLN A 110 -8.48 -7.36 -3.97
N GLN A 111 -9.59 -7.34 -4.71
CA GLN A 111 -9.74 -6.50 -5.91
C GLN A 111 -9.76 -5.00 -5.59
N MET A 112 -10.40 -4.59 -4.49
CA MET A 112 -10.35 -3.20 -4.02
C MET A 112 -8.94 -2.78 -3.62
N LEU A 113 -8.14 -3.70 -3.07
CA LEU A 113 -6.77 -3.45 -2.63
C LEU A 113 -5.73 -3.62 -3.73
N ASP A 114 -6.04 -4.20 -4.90
CA ASP A 114 -5.08 -4.48 -5.98
C ASP A 114 -4.84 -3.27 -6.91
N ALA A 115 -5.00 -2.05 -6.37
CA ALA A 115 -4.88 -0.77 -7.10
C ALA A 115 -5.88 -0.60 -8.26
N ALA A 116 -7.15 -0.87 -8.00
CA ALA A 116 -8.23 -0.48 -8.90
C ALA A 116 -8.14 1.05 -9.22
N PRO A 117 -8.33 1.47 -10.49
CA PRO A 117 -8.43 2.88 -10.86
C PRO A 117 -9.37 3.63 -9.91
N GLY A 118 -8.97 4.80 -9.43
CA GLY A 118 -9.68 5.50 -8.34
C GLY A 118 -11.19 5.64 -8.54
N GLY A 119 -11.62 5.95 -9.77
CA GLY A 119 -13.05 6.05 -10.09
C GLY A 119 -13.82 4.73 -9.93
N GLN A 120 -13.20 3.58 -10.25
CA GLN A 120 -13.81 2.26 -10.08
C GLN A 120 -13.94 1.90 -8.60
N LEU A 121 -12.90 2.17 -7.81
CA LEU A 121 -12.95 1.98 -6.35
C LEU A 121 -14.06 2.82 -5.72
N MET A 122 -14.14 4.12 -6.08
CA MET A 122 -15.17 5.01 -5.58
C MET A 122 -16.58 4.50 -5.91
N ASN A 123 -16.83 4.12 -7.17
CA ASN A 123 -18.13 3.60 -7.59
C ASN A 123 -18.48 2.30 -6.82
N ALA A 124 -17.51 1.42 -6.62
CA ALA A 124 -17.72 0.19 -5.85
C ALA A 124 -18.09 0.48 -4.38
N ILE A 125 -17.46 1.48 -3.76
CA ILE A 125 -17.84 1.93 -2.41
C ILE A 125 -19.24 2.53 -2.40
N LEU A 126 -19.64 3.29 -3.42
CA LEU A 126 -20.99 3.89 -3.50
C LEU A 126 -22.10 2.84 -3.58
N GLU A 127 -21.86 1.68 -4.20
CA GLU A 127 -22.84 0.58 -4.26
C GLU A 127 -23.10 -0.08 -2.89
N ILE A 128 -22.08 -0.12 -2.02
CA ILE A 128 -22.19 -0.74 -0.69
C ILE A 128 -22.53 0.25 0.43
N ALA A 129 -22.17 1.52 0.26
CA ALA A 129 -22.26 2.53 1.32
C ALA A 129 -23.68 2.70 1.92
N PRO A 130 -24.78 2.68 1.13
CA PRO A 130 -26.15 2.75 1.67
C PRO A 130 -26.54 1.57 2.59
N HIS A 131 -25.73 0.51 2.62
CA HIS A 131 -25.99 -0.71 3.36
C HIS A 131 -25.06 -0.92 4.56
N LEU A 132 -24.17 0.03 4.83
CA LEU A 132 -23.30 0.04 6.00
C LEU A 132 -23.75 1.12 7.00
N ASP A 133 -23.52 0.86 8.28
CA ASP A 133 -23.58 1.91 9.29
C ASP A 133 -22.40 2.88 9.14
N GLY A 134 -22.54 4.10 9.67
CA GLY A 134 -21.55 5.17 9.50
C GLY A 134 -20.14 4.79 9.97
N ASP A 135 -20.01 4.13 11.12
CA ASP A 135 -18.69 3.72 11.66
C ASP A 135 -18.07 2.61 10.79
N SER A 136 -18.85 1.59 10.38
CA SER A 136 -18.34 0.56 9.46
C SER A 136 -17.94 1.15 8.10
N LEU A 137 -18.68 2.12 7.58
CA LEU A 137 -18.38 2.80 6.32
C LEU A 137 -17.09 3.63 6.43
N GLU A 138 -16.94 4.45 7.47
CA GLU A 138 -15.73 5.24 7.71
C GLU A 138 -14.50 4.37 7.87
N ARG A 139 -14.63 3.25 8.59
CA ARG A 139 -13.55 2.27 8.75
C ARG A 139 -13.20 1.61 7.43
N LEU A 140 -14.18 1.19 6.64
CA LEU A 140 -13.93 0.63 5.31
C LEU A 140 -13.21 1.63 4.40
N ILE A 141 -13.69 2.88 4.35
CA ILE A 141 -13.06 3.97 3.58
C ILE A 141 -11.60 4.13 4.01
N THR A 142 -11.34 4.17 5.32
CA THR A 142 -9.98 4.26 5.86
C THR A 142 -9.11 3.11 5.36
N GLN A 143 -9.64 1.88 5.34
CA GLN A 143 -8.92 0.69 4.89
C GLN A 143 -8.60 0.69 3.39
N VAL A 144 -9.49 1.20 2.55
CA VAL A 144 -9.29 1.18 1.08
C VAL A 144 -8.61 2.45 0.56
N THR A 145 -8.55 3.52 1.34
CA THR A 145 -7.98 4.81 0.90
C THR A 145 -6.54 4.66 0.39
N PRO A 146 -5.62 3.91 1.01
CA PRO A 146 -4.26 3.77 0.48
C PRO A 146 -4.14 2.92 -0.79
N ALA A 147 -5.23 2.29 -1.27
CA ALA A 147 -5.17 1.32 -2.37
C ALA A 147 -4.79 1.93 -3.73
N TRP A 148 -4.99 3.24 -3.94
CA TRP A 148 -4.52 3.90 -5.16
C TRP A 148 -2.99 3.99 -5.26
N ILE A 149 -2.28 3.79 -4.15
CA ILE A 149 -0.82 3.67 -4.14
C ILE A 149 -0.42 2.26 -4.58
N SER A 150 0.53 2.18 -5.53
CA SER A 150 1.14 0.90 -5.92
C SER A 150 1.76 0.20 -4.72
N GLY A 151 1.24 -0.99 -4.39
CA GLY A 151 1.75 -1.81 -3.29
C GLY A 151 3.15 -2.35 -3.56
N GLU A 152 3.54 -2.52 -4.82
CA GLU A 152 4.92 -2.88 -5.21
C GLU A 152 5.89 -1.75 -4.86
N VAL A 153 5.59 -0.52 -5.28
CA VAL A 153 6.46 0.63 -4.99
C VAL A 153 6.52 0.92 -3.49
N ALA A 154 5.37 0.86 -2.80
CA ALA A 154 5.29 1.11 -1.37
C ALA A 154 6.13 0.12 -0.54
N ARG A 155 6.20 -1.16 -0.94
CA ARG A 155 7.01 -2.18 -0.25
C ARG A 155 8.49 -1.81 -0.17
N HIS A 156 9.02 -1.04 -1.11
CA HIS A 156 10.41 -0.57 -1.07
C HIS A 156 10.69 0.48 0.02
N LEU A 157 9.67 1.00 0.70
CA LEU A 157 9.87 1.76 1.95
C LEU A 157 10.47 0.89 3.05
N LEU A 158 10.13 -0.40 3.06
CA LEU A 158 10.52 -1.32 4.11
C LEU A 158 11.92 -1.90 3.84
N PRO A 159 12.71 -2.18 4.89
CA PRO A 159 13.96 -2.90 4.76
C PRO A 159 13.74 -4.31 4.21
N SER A 160 14.67 -4.78 3.37
CA SER A 160 14.56 -6.06 2.66
C SER A 160 14.62 -7.29 3.57
N GLU A 161 15.10 -7.12 4.82
CA GLU A 161 15.16 -8.18 5.82
C GLU A 161 14.16 -7.91 6.95
N ALA A 162 13.11 -8.73 7.00
CA ALA A 162 12.20 -8.76 8.14
C ALA A 162 12.97 -9.19 9.40
N GLY A 163 13.11 -8.29 10.38
CA GLY A 163 13.72 -8.60 11.68
C GLY A 163 15.13 -8.04 11.92
N ALA A 164 15.79 -7.44 10.93
CA ALA A 164 17.10 -6.81 11.13
C ALA A 164 16.95 -5.38 11.70
N SER A 165 16.67 -5.26 13.00
CA SER A 165 16.89 -4.01 13.73
C SER A 165 18.40 -3.80 13.97
N PRO A 166 18.95 -2.58 13.86
CA PRO A 166 18.27 -1.30 13.66
C PRO A 166 18.01 -0.91 12.18
N HIS A 167 16.82 -0.38 11.88
CA HIS A 167 16.35 -0.01 10.55
C HIS A 167 16.78 1.41 10.11
N ARG A 168 18.08 1.70 10.10
CA ARG A 168 18.59 2.97 9.56
C ARG A 168 18.32 3.01 8.05
N ARG A 169 17.41 3.88 7.60
CA ARG A 169 17.07 4.01 6.16
C ARG A 169 16.68 5.43 5.82
N THR A 170 17.10 5.88 4.64
CA THR A 170 16.63 7.12 4.03
C THR A 170 16.02 6.78 2.68
N VAL A 171 14.82 7.30 2.43
CA VAL A 171 14.10 7.12 1.17
C VAL A 171 13.83 8.49 0.57
N ALA A 172 14.23 8.71 -0.67
CA ALA A 172 13.84 9.87 -1.46
C ALA A 172 12.58 9.52 -2.26
N LEU A 173 11.42 10.02 -1.82
CA LEU A 173 10.14 9.82 -2.45
C LEU A 173 9.79 11.02 -3.32
N ASN A 174 9.59 10.77 -4.61
CA ASN A 174 9.08 11.75 -5.57
C ASN A 174 7.57 11.94 -5.34
N ALA A 175 7.25 12.83 -4.41
CA ALA A 175 5.91 13.30 -4.10
C ALA A 175 6.01 14.73 -3.54
N CYS A 176 4.95 15.51 -3.72
CA CYS A 176 4.87 16.89 -3.22
C CYS A 176 4.28 16.97 -1.82
N GLU A 177 3.29 16.12 -1.52
CA GLU A 177 2.50 16.24 -0.30
C GLU A 177 2.88 15.20 0.75
N SER A 178 3.02 15.63 2.02
CA SER A 178 3.26 14.72 3.16
C SER A 178 2.14 13.69 3.32
N ARG A 179 0.91 14.03 2.92
CA ARG A 179 -0.21 13.11 2.94
C ARG A 179 -0.06 11.95 1.96
N THR A 180 0.62 12.16 0.83
CA THR A 180 0.92 11.10 -0.12
C THR A 180 1.91 10.13 0.49
N ALA A 181 2.99 10.64 1.10
CA ALA A 181 3.93 9.79 1.84
C ALA A 181 3.28 9.00 2.99
N HIS A 182 2.34 9.60 3.73
CA HIS A 182 1.55 8.87 4.74
C HIS A 182 0.85 7.65 4.12
N GLN A 183 0.19 7.83 2.97
CA GLN A 183 -0.52 6.73 2.30
C GLN A 183 0.43 5.68 1.71
N PHE A 184 1.64 6.07 1.28
CA PHE A 184 2.68 5.10 0.93
C PHE A 184 3.09 4.24 2.13
N VAL A 185 3.27 4.83 3.32
CA VAL A 185 3.60 4.08 4.53
C VAL A 185 2.44 3.16 4.93
N ASP A 186 1.22 3.68 4.97
CA ASP A 186 0.00 2.90 5.25
C ASP A 186 -0.11 1.70 4.31
N ARG A 187 0.14 1.91 3.02
CA ARG A 187 0.13 0.87 2.00
C ARG A 187 1.25 -0.15 2.20
N ALA A 188 2.47 0.30 2.50
CA ALA A 188 3.61 -0.57 2.75
C ALA A 188 3.39 -1.48 3.96
N MET A 189 2.83 -0.91 5.02
CA MET A 189 2.56 -1.58 6.30
C MET A 189 1.25 -2.35 6.32
N CYS A 190 0.50 -2.37 5.21
CA CYS A 190 -0.81 -2.99 5.12
C CYS A 190 -1.80 -2.50 6.21
N LEU A 191 -1.70 -1.23 6.59
CA LEU A 191 -2.45 -0.61 7.70
C LEU A 191 -2.37 -1.37 9.04
N ASP A 192 -1.26 -2.07 9.28
CA ASP A 192 -0.99 -2.73 10.56
C ASP A 192 -0.57 -1.73 11.64
N PHE A 193 -1.54 -0.91 12.10
CA PHE A 193 -1.34 0.20 13.03
C PHE A 193 -0.64 -0.18 14.36
N GLY A 194 -0.54 -1.48 14.67
CA GLY A 194 0.19 -1.96 15.84
C GLY A 194 1.71 -1.98 15.67
N HIS A 195 2.22 -1.90 14.43
CA HIS A 195 3.62 -2.16 14.10
C HIS A 195 4.33 -0.98 13.42
N TYR A 196 3.68 0.18 13.29
CA TYR A 196 4.35 1.39 12.82
C TYR A 196 3.77 2.67 13.41
N TRP A 197 4.60 3.71 13.39
CA TRP A 197 4.17 5.09 13.65
C TRP A 197 4.77 6.04 12.62
N ILE A 198 4.05 7.12 12.35
CA ILE A 198 4.47 8.15 11.40
C ILE A 198 4.46 9.52 12.04
N GLY A 199 5.56 10.24 11.89
CA GLY A 199 5.67 11.66 12.18
C GLY A 199 5.94 12.42 10.89
N ALA A 200 5.53 13.68 10.83
CA ALA A 200 5.84 14.57 9.74
C ALA A 200 6.50 15.85 10.29
N ALA A 201 7.54 16.30 9.61
CA ALA A 201 8.17 17.59 9.84
C ALA A 201 8.46 18.26 8.49
N GLY A 202 8.71 19.56 8.55
CA GLY A 202 8.88 20.38 7.36
C GLY A 202 7.81 21.46 7.29
N GLY A 203 8.30 22.68 7.14
CA GLY A 203 7.58 23.93 7.00
C GLY A 203 8.59 24.98 6.55
N VAL A 204 8.15 26.16 6.12
CA VAL A 204 9.08 27.23 5.77
C VAL A 204 9.74 27.70 7.08
N ALA A 205 11.01 27.32 7.30
CA ALA A 205 11.83 27.94 8.34
C ALA A 205 11.97 29.44 8.01
N VAL A 206 11.78 30.30 9.02
CA VAL A 206 11.58 31.74 8.80
C VAL A 206 12.74 32.57 9.37
N GLY A 207 13.62 31.97 10.19
CA GLY A 207 14.76 32.69 10.75
C GLY A 207 16.05 32.57 9.95
N GLU A 208 17.11 33.12 10.54
CA GLU A 208 18.42 33.25 9.92
C GLU A 208 19.21 31.92 9.93
N ASP A 209 18.96 31.05 10.91
CA ASP A 209 19.54 29.71 11.03
C ASP A 209 18.54 28.62 10.63
N LEU A 210 18.34 28.51 9.32
CA LEU A 210 17.41 27.55 8.72
C LEU A 210 17.73 26.09 9.09
N ALA A 211 18.99 25.75 9.33
CA ALA A 211 19.40 24.38 9.63
C ALA A 211 18.98 24.00 11.05
N GLN A 212 19.32 24.83 12.04
CA GLN A 212 18.95 24.57 13.44
C GLN A 212 17.43 24.59 13.65
N GLU A 213 16.72 25.54 13.03
CA GLU A 213 15.25 25.60 13.13
C GLU A 213 14.59 24.34 12.54
N THR A 214 15.12 23.85 11.41
CA THR A 214 14.63 22.62 10.78
C THR A 214 14.91 21.41 11.66
N LEU A 215 16.10 21.33 12.26
CA LEU A 215 16.45 20.28 13.23
C LEU A 215 15.52 20.28 14.44
N ASP A 216 15.26 21.44 15.02
CA ASP A 216 14.37 21.56 16.19
C ASP A 216 12.95 21.11 15.87
N GLN A 217 12.43 21.45 14.69
CA GLN A 217 11.15 20.95 14.19
C GLN A 217 11.16 19.43 14.02
N CYS A 218 12.22 18.88 13.43
CA CYS A 218 12.35 17.44 13.22
C CYS A 218 12.42 16.69 14.56
N PHE A 219 13.22 17.17 15.52
CA PHE A 219 13.30 16.57 16.85
C PHE A 219 11.98 16.72 17.62
N GLY A 220 11.27 17.84 17.48
CA GLY A 220 9.92 18.01 18.01
C GLY A 220 8.95 16.96 17.46
N ALA A 221 8.95 16.75 16.14
CA ALA A 221 8.13 15.73 15.49
C ALA A 221 8.51 14.31 15.92
N VAL A 222 9.80 14.01 16.08
CA VAL A 222 10.28 12.71 16.59
C VAL A 222 9.83 12.49 18.04
N ARG A 223 9.89 13.51 18.91
CA ARG A 223 9.37 13.39 20.28
C ARG A 223 7.88 13.11 20.28
N HIS A 224 7.11 13.82 19.46
CA HIS A 224 5.67 13.60 19.33
C HIS A 224 5.34 12.19 18.81
N LEU A 225 6.03 11.77 17.74
CA LEU A 225 5.96 10.43 17.15
C LEU A 225 6.14 9.32 18.21
N LEU A 226 7.09 9.53 19.12
CA LEU A 226 7.47 8.55 20.14
C LEU A 226 6.67 8.69 21.44
N GLY A 227 5.76 9.67 21.52
CA GLY A 227 4.99 9.96 22.73
C GLY A 227 5.84 10.47 23.89
N LEU A 228 6.95 11.16 23.60
CA LEU A 228 7.87 11.69 24.59
C LEU A 228 7.51 13.13 25.01
N PRO A 229 7.84 13.53 26.26
CA PRO A 229 7.76 14.92 26.66
C PRO A 229 8.64 15.84 25.79
N PRO A 230 8.28 17.13 25.62
CA PRO A 230 9.01 18.08 24.75
C PRO A 230 10.51 18.21 25.05
N ASP A 231 10.90 18.13 26.32
CA ASP A 231 12.29 18.31 26.75
C ASP A 231 13.03 16.98 26.97
N TRP A 232 12.42 15.85 26.57
CA TRP A 232 13.06 14.55 26.74
C TRP A 232 14.30 14.42 25.82
N PRO A 233 15.45 13.98 26.34
CA PRO A 233 16.66 13.81 25.55
C PRO A 233 16.50 12.62 24.59
N LEU A 234 16.63 12.88 23.29
CA LEU A 234 16.46 11.86 22.25
C LEU A 234 17.63 10.85 22.21
N GLU A 235 18.79 11.21 22.74
CA GLU A 235 19.97 10.33 22.83
C GLU A 235 19.74 9.17 23.81
N LYS A 236 18.77 9.29 24.72
CA LYS A 236 18.39 8.25 25.69
C LYS A 236 17.20 7.43 25.23
N LEU A 237 16.86 7.52 23.95
CA LEU A 237 15.67 6.88 23.41
C LEU A 237 15.79 5.36 23.43
N MET A 238 14.70 4.72 23.87
CA MET A 238 14.39 3.34 23.53
C MET A 238 13.18 3.34 22.59
N VAL A 239 13.39 2.99 21.32
CA VAL A 239 12.27 2.75 20.40
C VAL A 239 11.55 1.46 20.80
N ARG A 240 10.27 1.37 20.45
CA ARG A 240 9.46 0.18 20.72
C ARG A 240 9.98 -0.98 19.85
N PRO A 241 10.33 -2.14 20.43
CA PRO A 241 10.84 -3.27 19.67
C PRO A 241 9.79 -3.79 18.70
N GLY A 242 10.25 -4.29 17.54
CA GLY A 242 9.38 -4.93 16.53
C GLY A 242 8.49 -3.97 15.74
N CYS A 243 8.78 -2.67 15.77
CA CYS A 243 7.95 -1.67 15.14
C CYS A 243 8.75 -0.62 14.35
N PHE A 244 8.18 -0.13 13.27
CA PHE A 244 8.80 0.86 12.39
C PHE A 244 8.44 2.29 12.78
N HIS A 245 9.41 3.19 12.67
CA HIS A 245 9.21 4.60 12.98
C HIS A 245 9.58 5.43 11.76
N PHE A 246 8.57 6.00 11.12
CA PHE A 246 8.73 6.79 9.90
C PHE A 246 8.71 8.27 10.23
N LEU A 247 9.67 9.03 9.68
CA LEU A 247 9.67 10.49 9.72
C LEU A 247 9.62 11.02 8.29
N ILE A 248 8.50 11.65 7.93
CA ILE A 248 8.31 12.31 6.64
C ILE A 248 8.84 13.73 6.74
N LEU A 249 9.71 14.10 5.80
CA LEU A 249 10.37 15.39 5.76
C LEU A 249 10.06 16.10 4.44
N THR A 250 9.36 17.24 4.54
CA THR A 250 9.08 18.09 3.36
C THR A 250 10.28 18.99 3.08
N MET A 251 11.20 18.54 2.23
CA MET A 251 12.50 19.18 2.05
C MET A 251 12.77 19.75 0.65
N HIS A 252 11.84 19.60 -0.30
CA HIS A 252 11.98 20.11 -1.68
C HIS A 252 12.17 21.64 -1.79
N ARG A 253 12.00 22.40 -0.68
CA ARG A 253 12.21 23.86 -0.61
C ARG A 253 13.51 24.26 0.09
N LEU A 254 14.26 23.31 0.64
CA LEU A 254 15.51 23.56 1.34
C LEU A 254 16.71 23.34 0.42
N ARG A 255 17.83 23.95 0.79
CA ARG A 255 19.10 23.70 0.11
C ARG A 255 19.59 22.28 0.42
N PRO A 256 20.14 21.57 -0.57
CA PRO A 256 20.78 20.26 -0.41
C PRO A 256 21.61 20.04 0.85
N GLU A 257 22.46 21.00 1.20
CA GLU A 257 23.42 20.89 2.29
C GLU A 257 22.71 20.86 3.65
N ILE A 258 21.61 21.61 3.77
CA ILE A 258 20.77 21.62 4.97
C ILE A 258 20.07 20.27 5.11
N VAL A 259 19.55 19.71 4.02
CA VAL A 259 18.90 18.39 4.04
C VAL A 259 19.89 17.32 4.48
N ALA A 260 21.10 17.35 3.94
CA ALA A 260 22.18 16.43 4.29
C ALA A 260 22.52 16.50 5.79
N GLU A 261 22.69 17.72 6.31
CA GLU A 261 23.00 17.98 7.71
C GLU A 261 21.87 17.48 8.64
N VAL A 262 20.62 17.81 8.32
CA VAL A 262 19.44 17.40 9.08
C VAL A 262 19.32 15.87 9.12
N VAL A 263 19.45 15.19 7.98
CA VAL A 263 19.36 13.73 7.89
C VAL A 263 20.50 13.04 8.63
N ALA A 264 21.72 13.55 8.49
CA ALA A 264 22.89 13.00 9.18
C ALA A 264 22.73 13.10 10.69
N GLU A 265 22.28 14.25 11.18
CA GLU A 265 22.10 14.51 12.60
C GLU A 265 20.92 13.71 13.19
N LEU A 266 19.81 13.60 12.47
CA LEU A 266 18.68 12.74 12.86
C LEU A 266 19.10 11.28 12.99
N HIS A 267 19.86 10.74 12.03
CA HIS A 267 20.37 9.37 12.11
C HIS A 267 21.46 9.20 13.18
N ARG A 268 22.20 10.25 13.51
CA ARG A 268 23.18 10.23 14.61
C ARG A 268 22.49 10.09 15.96
N VAL A 269 21.42 10.86 16.18
CA VAL A 269 20.68 10.89 17.46
C VAL A 269 19.67 9.75 17.55
N VAL A 270 19.00 9.42 16.45
CA VAL A 270 17.95 8.41 16.38
C VAL A 270 18.20 7.46 15.19
N PRO A 271 19.17 6.52 15.31
CA PRO A 271 19.61 5.67 14.19
C PRO A 271 18.54 4.71 13.64
N GLN A 272 17.43 4.54 14.36
CA GLN A 272 16.38 3.56 14.06
C GLN A 272 15.22 4.14 13.24
N LEU A 273 15.31 5.42 12.85
CA LEU A 273 14.30 6.06 12.02
C LEU A 273 14.42 5.62 10.56
N ILE A 274 13.27 5.46 9.92
CA ILE A 274 13.14 5.46 8.47
C ILE A 274 12.74 6.88 8.06
N ILE A 275 13.65 7.59 7.40
CA ILE A 275 13.42 8.97 6.97
C ILE A 275 12.91 8.95 5.54
N ILE A 276 11.75 9.57 5.29
CA ILE A 276 11.16 9.73 3.97
C ILE A 276 11.28 11.20 3.55
N LEU A 277 12.13 11.47 2.57
CA LEU A 277 12.37 12.79 2.01
C LEU A 277 11.44 13.01 0.82
N LEU A 278 10.59 14.03 0.88
CA LEU A 278 9.76 14.45 -0.25
C LEU A 278 10.59 15.30 -1.21
N THR A 279 10.75 14.83 -2.45
CA THR A 279 11.58 15.50 -3.47
C THR A 279 10.80 16.41 -4.41
N GLY A 280 9.47 16.50 -4.26
CA GLY A 280 8.61 17.33 -5.11
C GLY A 280 8.31 16.64 -6.44
N ASP A 281 8.24 17.43 -7.52
CA ASP A 281 7.77 16.97 -8.84
C ASP A 281 8.78 16.13 -9.62
N THR A 282 10.07 16.23 -9.30
CA THR A 282 11.12 15.49 -10.02
C THR A 282 11.89 14.55 -9.10
N PRO A 283 12.16 13.31 -9.55
CA PRO A 283 13.01 12.41 -8.78
C PRO A 283 14.46 12.90 -8.83
N PRO A 284 15.21 12.81 -7.72
CA PRO A 284 16.59 13.24 -7.68
C PRO A 284 17.47 12.34 -8.55
N THR A 285 18.44 12.94 -9.26
CA THR A 285 19.45 12.17 -9.99
C THR A 285 20.48 11.57 -9.04
N ALA A 286 21.27 10.60 -9.52
CA ALA A 286 22.38 10.04 -8.75
C ALA A 286 23.49 11.07 -8.49
N GLU A 287 23.66 12.11 -9.32
CA GLU A 287 24.54 13.23 -8.98
C GLU A 287 23.95 14.09 -7.85
N ALA A 288 22.65 14.40 -7.90
CA ALA A 288 22.01 15.20 -6.86
C ALA A 288 22.12 14.51 -5.49
N LEU A 289 21.84 13.20 -5.40
CA LEU A 289 22.00 12.46 -4.14
C LEU A 289 23.43 12.47 -3.60
N ARG A 290 24.43 12.40 -4.49
CA ARG A 290 25.85 12.55 -4.16
C ARG A 290 26.15 13.90 -3.53
N GLU A 291 25.66 14.97 -4.13
CA GLU A 291 25.80 16.33 -3.60
C GLU A 291 25.13 16.47 -2.23
N TRP A 292 24.00 15.77 -2.04
CA TRP A 292 23.24 15.75 -0.80
C TRP A 292 23.87 14.81 0.25
N ARG A 293 24.94 14.08 -0.08
CA ARG A 293 25.56 13.05 0.77
C ARG A 293 24.56 11.94 1.17
N LEU A 294 23.66 11.62 0.26
CA LEU A 294 22.59 10.64 0.39
C LEU A 294 22.72 9.54 -0.67
N ASP A 295 23.96 9.16 -1.01
CA ASP A 295 24.29 8.11 -1.97
C ASP A 295 23.60 6.76 -1.71
N GLU A 296 23.38 6.46 -0.44
CA GLU A 296 22.74 5.23 0.03
C GLU A 296 21.21 5.35 0.12
N ALA A 297 20.65 6.52 -0.18
CA ALA A 297 19.21 6.71 -0.14
C ALA A 297 18.54 5.97 -1.29
N ILE A 298 17.41 5.33 -0.97
CA ILE A 298 16.60 4.63 -1.96
C ILE A 298 15.70 5.64 -2.64
N VAL A 299 15.78 5.72 -3.96
CA VAL A 299 14.91 6.57 -4.76
C VAL A 299 13.65 5.81 -5.11
N LEU A 300 12.51 6.32 -4.67
CA LEU A 300 11.20 5.87 -5.12
C LEU A 300 10.64 6.92 -6.07
N SER A 301 10.63 6.55 -7.35
CA SER A 301 9.96 7.28 -8.43
C SER A 301 8.73 6.49 -8.81
N PRO A 302 7.64 6.57 -8.03
CA PRO A 302 6.40 5.94 -8.43
C PRO A 302 5.99 6.49 -9.82
N PRO A 303 5.23 5.74 -10.62
CA PRO A 303 4.69 6.23 -11.88
C PRO A 303 3.53 7.21 -11.64
N LEU A 304 3.71 8.13 -10.70
CA LEU A 304 2.78 9.19 -10.36
C LEU A 304 3.39 10.48 -10.91
N GLY A 305 2.83 11.00 -12.00
CA GLY A 305 3.04 12.40 -12.33
C GLY A 305 2.25 13.31 -11.37
N PRO A 306 2.40 14.64 -11.51
CA PRO A 306 1.68 15.62 -10.69
C PRO A 306 0.14 15.48 -10.76
N ASP A 307 -0.37 15.06 -11.93
CA ASP A 307 -1.80 14.85 -12.16
C ASP A 307 -2.31 13.62 -11.39
N GLU A 308 -1.53 12.55 -11.31
CA GLU A 308 -1.88 11.34 -10.57
C GLU A 308 -1.89 11.56 -9.05
N GLU A 309 -0.95 12.34 -8.50
CA GLU A 309 -0.99 12.73 -7.08
C GLU A 309 -2.23 13.57 -6.77
N THR A 310 -2.60 14.48 -7.67
CA THR A 310 -3.83 15.29 -7.57
C THR A 310 -5.09 14.41 -7.61
N LEU A 311 -5.14 13.44 -8.54
CA LEU A 311 -6.26 12.49 -8.64
C LEU A 311 -6.35 11.59 -7.40
N GLY A 312 -5.23 11.13 -6.86
CA GLY A 312 -5.19 10.38 -5.59
C GLY A 312 -5.70 11.19 -4.41
N TYR A 313 -5.33 12.47 -4.35
CA TYR A 313 -5.86 13.40 -3.34
C TYR A 313 -7.37 13.59 -3.45
N GLN A 314 -7.87 13.82 -4.68
CA GLN A 314 -9.29 13.96 -4.97
C GLN A 314 -10.06 12.70 -4.59
N LEU A 315 -9.57 11.52 -4.98
CA LEU A 315 -10.15 10.24 -4.60
C LEU A 315 -10.25 10.10 -3.08
N ALA A 316 -9.15 10.32 -2.37
CA ALA A 316 -9.12 10.18 -0.91
C ALA A 316 -10.09 11.18 -0.24
N HIS A 317 -10.22 12.39 -0.80
CA HIS A 317 -11.19 13.39 -0.33
C HIS A 317 -12.63 12.95 -0.61
N ASP A 318 -12.91 12.53 -1.83
CA ASP A 318 -14.24 12.08 -2.27
C ASP A 318 -14.72 10.89 -1.45
N LEU A 319 -13.87 9.88 -1.25
CA LEU A 319 -14.17 8.72 -0.40
C LEU A 319 -14.55 9.15 1.02
N ARG A 320 -13.76 10.01 1.66
CA ARG A 320 -14.06 10.52 3.01
C ARG A 320 -15.33 11.36 3.09
N SER A 321 -15.77 11.95 1.98
CA SER A 321 -17.00 12.75 1.92
C SER A 321 -18.28 11.91 1.79
N ILE A 322 -18.17 10.61 1.47
CA ILE A 322 -19.33 9.73 1.23
C ILE A 322 -20.29 9.68 2.43
N PRO A 323 -19.84 9.48 3.69
CA PRO A 323 -20.73 9.48 4.84
C PRO A 323 -21.55 10.78 4.96
N ASP A 324 -20.92 11.93 4.76
CA ASP A 324 -21.58 13.24 4.82
C ASP A 324 -22.58 13.44 3.68
N ARG A 325 -22.25 12.96 2.48
CA ARG A 325 -23.15 12.98 1.31
C ARG A 325 -24.41 12.16 1.55
N LEU A 326 -24.28 10.97 2.12
CA LEU A 326 -25.40 10.09 2.42
C LEU A 326 -26.32 10.64 3.51
N ASN A 327 -25.74 11.35 4.49
CA ASN A 327 -26.49 11.95 5.59
C ASN A 327 -27.10 13.32 5.25
N GLY A 328 -26.90 13.84 4.03
CA GLY A 328 -27.38 15.15 3.62
C GLY A 328 -26.73 16.31 4.37
N CYS A 329 -25.55 16.09 4.96
CA CYS A 329 -24.81 17.07 5.75
C CYS A 329 -23.90 17.98 4.91
N TRP A 330 -23.98 17.89 3.57
CA TRP A 330 -23.20 18.73 2.66
C TRP A 330 -23.57 20.21 2.77
N ARG A 331 -22.61 21.04 3.20
CA ARG A 331 -22.62 22.50 3.14
C ARG A 331 -21.34 23.01 2.50
#